data_AF-A0A6V8NRK3-F1
#
_entry.id   AF-A0A6V8NRK3-F1
#
_cell.length_a   1.000
_cell.length_b   1.000
_cell.length_c   1.000
_cell.angle_alpha   90.00
_cell.angle_beta   90.00
_cell.angle_gamma   90.00
#
_symmetry.space_group_name_H-M   'P 1'
#
loop_
_entity.id
_entity.type
_entity.pdbx_description
1 polymer ?
#
loop_
_entity_poly.entity_id
_entity_poly.type
_entity_poly.pdbx_seq_one_letter_code
_entity_poly.pdbx_strand_id
1 'polypeptide(L)'
;MKYALNQERYEGYEKSIAQELYLKRVKEERIKGGLSDLKPVEIRLVKGEAESGLWKQLVSTHHYLGYKRAWGRRLRYLVWVGDGAIGAIGWKSGALKLQSRDYFIGWSVVQRKQYLFHILNNDRFVIAEE
;
A
#
# COMPACT_ATOMS: atom_id res chain seq x y z
N MET A 1 -17.60 5.49 -12.53
CA MET A 1 -17.04 6.14 -13.75
C MET A 1 -15.91 7.08 -13.35
N LYS A 2 -14.81 7.08 -14.12
CA LYS A 2 -13.56 7.87 -14.00
C LYS A 2 -12.32 7.18 -13.38
N TYR A 3 -11.96 6.01 -13.92
CA TYR A 3 -10.55 5.58 -14.05
C TYR A 3 -10.06 5.61 -15.52
N ALA A 4 -10.87 6.15 -16.44
CA ALA A 4 -10.61 6.12 -17.89
C ALA A 4 -9.65 7.21 -18.41
N LEU A 5 -8.83 7.86 -17.57
CA LEU A 5 -8.00 9.01 -18.00
C LEU A 5 -6.50 8.87 -17.73
N ASN A 6 -5.97 7.66 -17.60
CA ASN A 6 -4.51 7.45 -17.53
C ASN A 6 -4.04 6.17 -18.24
N GLN A 7 -4.72 5.76 -19.32
CA GLN A 7 -4.28 4.63 -20.16
C GLN A 7 -3.28 5.04 -21.25
N GLU A 8 -3.18 6.32 -21.63
CA GLU A 8 -2.38 6.76 -22.78
C GLU A 8 -0.88 7.01 -22.50
N ARG A 9 -0.27 6.34 -21.51
CA ARG A 9 1.18 6.48 -21.27
C ARG A 9 1.92 5.19 -21.00
N TYR A 10 1.35 4.07 -21.40
CA TYR A 10 1.91 2.73 -21.22
C TYR A 10 1.81 1.92 -22.52
N GLU A 11 2.46 2.39 -23.58
CA GLU A 11 2.68 1.58 -24.78
C GLU A 11 3.90 0.66 -24.59
N GLY A 12 3.75 -0.62 -24.93
CA GLY A 12 4.83 -1.61 -24.93
C GLY A 12 4.33 -3.05 -24.83
N TYR A 13 3.87 -3.58 -25.96
CA TYR A 13 3.01 -4.75 -26.24
C TYR A 13 3.48 -6.16 -25.81
N GLU A 14 4.50 -6.31 -24.95
CA GLU A 14 4.81 -7.60 -24.27
C GLU A 14 4.23 -7.67 -22.84
N LYS A 15 3.70 -6.54 -22.35
CA LYS A 15 3.15 -6.40 -21.00
C LYS A 15 1.82 -7.14 -20.77
N SER A 16 1.08 -7.59 -21.79
CA SER A 16 -0.29 -8.11 -21.58
C SER A 16 -0.34 -9.43 -20.81
N ILE A 17 0.48 -10.43 -21.18
CA ILE A 17 0.52 -11.74 -20.49
C ILE A 17 1.14 -11.59 -19.10
N ALA A 18 2.21 -10.80 -18.98
CA ALA A 18 2.85 -10.52 -17.70
C ALA A 18 1.91 -9.76 -16.75
N GLN A 19 1.10 -8.84 -17.28
CA GLN A 19 0.10 -8.07 -16.54
C GLN A 19 -1.13 -8.92 -16.19
N GLU A 20 -1.52 -9.89 -17.03
CA GLU A 20 -2.61 -10.83 -16.75
C GLU A 20 -2.22 -11.87 -15.69
N LEU A 21 -1.03 -12.47 -15.78
CA LEU A 21 -0.44 -13.32 -14.72
C LEU A 21 -0.23 -12.57 -13.41
N TYR A 22 -0.08 -11.25 -13.49
CA TYR A 22 0.10 -10.33 -12.39
C TYR A 22 -1.22 -9.90 -11.74
N LEU A 23 -2.27 -9.70 -12.53
CA LEU A 23 -3.64 -9.52 -12.05
C LEU A 23 -4.12 -10.77 -11.31
N LYS A 24 -3.68 -11.95 -11.76
CA LYS A 24 -3.91 -13.25 -11.10
C LYS A 24 -3.27 -13.39 -9.70
N ARG A 25 -2.47 -12.41 -9.26
CA ARG A 25 -1.80 -12.43 -7.94
C ARG A 25 -2.53 -11.62 -6.88
N VAL A 26 -3.57 -10.85 -7.20
CA VAL A 26 -4.50 -10.42 -6.16
C VAL A 26 -5.40 -11.62 -5.87
N LYS A 27 -5.40 -12.11 -4.63
CA LYS A 27 -6.47 -13.04 -4.24
C LYS A 27 -7.73 -12.21 -4.03
N GLU A 28 -8.49 -12.06 -5.11
CA GLU A 28 -9.80 -11.40 -5.13
C GLU A 28 -10.91 -12.31 -4.58
N GLU A 29 -10.64 -13.60 -4.41
CA GLU A 29 -11.56 -14.51 -3.76
C GLU A 29 -11.44 -14.40 -2.24
N ARG A 30 -12.57 -14.14 -1.57
CA ARG A 30 -12.71 -14.23 -0.12
C ARG A 30 -12.02 -15.48 0.41
N ILE A 31 -10.95 -15.28 1.15
CA ILE A 31 -10.24 -16.38 1.77
C ILE A 31 -11.08 -16.89 2.94
N LYS A 32 -11.53 -18.14 2.83
CA LYS A 32 -12.28 -18.86 3.87
C LYS A 32 -11.34 -19.82 4.57
N GLY A 33 -11.42 -19.89 5.90
CA GLY A 33 -10.59 -20.76 6.72
C GLY A 33 -10.19 -20.11 8.02
N GLY A 34 -9.44 -20.84 8.84
CA GLY A 34 -8.79 -20.30 10.02
C GLY A 34 -7.55 -19.48 9.64
N LEU A 35 -7.11 -18.59 10.52
CA LEU A 35 -5.85 -17.85 10.33
C LEU A 35 -4.63 -18.79 10.24
N SER A 36 -4.73 -20.00 10.79
CA SER A 36 -3.75 -21.08 10.62
C SER A 36 -3.50 -21.43 9.15
N ASP A 37 -4.54 -21.36 8.32
CA ASP A 37 -4.54 -21.80 6.92
C ASP A 37 -3.91 -20.75 6.00
N LEU A 38 -3.73 -19.52 6.51
CA LEU A 38 -3.13 -18.39 5.83
C LEU A 38 -1.61 -18.31 6.01
N LYS A 39 -1.00 -19.22 6.79
CA LYS A 39 0.42 -19.16 7.10
C LYS A 39 1.26 -19.84 5.99
N PRO A 40 2.43 -19.28 5.62
CA PRO A 40 3.01 -18.05 6.16
C PRO A 40 2.37 -16.79 5.53
N VAL A 41 2.17 -15.77 6.38
CA VAL A 41 1.86 -14.41 5.93
C VAL A 41 3.16 -13.63 5.87
N GLU A 42 3.48 -13.06 4.72
CA GLU A 42 4.72 -12.32 4.51
C GLU A 42 4.48 -10.86 4.14
N ILE A 43 5.17 -9.95 4.81
CA ILE A 43 5.14 -8.52 4.50
C ILE A 43 6.41 -8.17 3.73
N ARG A 44 6.28 -7.94 2.42
CA ARG A 44 7.42 -7.71 1.52
C ARG A 44 7.45 -6.27 1.03
N LEU A 45 8.64 -5.67 1.01
CA LEU A 45 8.83 -4.33 0.44
C LEU A 45 8.54 -4.38 -1.06
N VAL A 46 7.74 -3.44 -1.55
CA VAL A 46 7.42 -3.28 -2.97
C VAL A 46 8.67 -2.93 -3.76
N LYS A 47 8.99 -3.76 -4.76
CA LYS A 47 10.13 -3.62 -5.68
C LYS A 47 9.67 -3.62 -7.14
N GLY A 48 10.32 -2.77 -7.95
CA GLY A 48 10.07 -2.70 -9.39
C GLY A 48 8.71 -2.15 -9.78
N GLU A 49 8.45 -2.12 -11.09
CA GLU A 49 7.22 -1.58 -11.68
C GLU A 49 6.02 -2.49 -11.39
N ALA A 50 6.24 -3.82 -11.46
CA ALA A 50 5.22 -4.82 -11.21
C ALA A 50 4.62 -4.65 -9.82
N GLU A 51 5.31 -4.95 -8.72
CA GLU A 51 4.71 -4.86 -7.38
C GLU A 51 4.16 -3.45 -7.06
N SER A 52 4.73 -2.42 -7.67
CA SER A 52 4.24 -1.04 -7.57
C SER A 52 2.84 -0.85 -8.14
N GLY A 53 2.50 -1.49 -9.26
CA GLY A 53 1.14 -1.45 -9.78
C GLY A 53 0.15 -2.31 -8.97
N LEU A 54 0.61 -3.42 -8.38
CA LEU A 54 -0.23 -4.37 -7.64
C LEU A 54 -0.70 -3.70 -6.35
N TRP A 55 0.24 -3.02 -5.71
CA TRP A 55 -0.03 -2.14 -4.60
C TRP A 55 -1.03 -1.03 -4.96
N LYS A 56 -0.89 -0.39 -6.14
CA LYS A 56 -1.83 0.65 -6.58
C LYS A 56 -3.21 0.08 -6.81
N GLN A 57 -3.33 -1.09 -7.43
CA GLN A 57 -4.61 -1.77 -7.66
C GLN A 57 -5.29 -2.08 -6.33
N LEU A 58 -4.64 -2.81 -5.42
CA LEU A 58 -5.19 -3.13 -4.09
C LEU A 58 -5.68 -1.88 -3.35
N VAL A 59 -4.89 -0.80 -3.36
CA VAL A 59 -5.28 0.48 -2.73
C VAL A 59 -6.40 1.19 -3.49
N SER A 60 -6.47 1.07 -4.81
CA SER A 60 -7.53 1.71 -5.61
C SER A 60 -8.87 1.02 -5.41
N THR A 61 -8.85 -0.31 -5.27
CA THR A 61 -10.03 -1.16 -5.13
C THR A 61 -10.58 -1.10 -3.70
N HIS A 62 -9.76 -1.38 -2.68
CA HIS A 62 -10.26 -1.66 -1.34
C HIS A 62 -10.06 -0.51 -0.33
N HIS A 63 -9.19 0.48 -0.61
CA HIS A 63 -9.06 1.61 0.29
C HIS A 63 -10.16 2.64 0.02
N TYR A 64 -10.91 3.05 1.04
CA TYR A 64 -12.02 4.02 0.94
C TYR A 64 -11.65 5.38 0.29
N LEU A 65 -10.37 5.79 0.32
CA LEU A 65 -9.88 7.00 -0.37
C LEU A 65 -9.35 6.76 -1.80
N GLY A 66 -9.30 5.49 -2.21
CA GLY A 66 -8.62 5.03 -3.41
C GLY A 66 -7.13 5.36 -3.44
N TYR A 67 -6.54 5.11 -4.60
CA TYR A 67 -5.17 5.54 -4.88
C TYR A 67 -5.15 7.01 -5.34
N LYS A 68 -4.33 7.80 -4.65
CA LYS A 68 -3.95 9.15 -5.09
C LYS A 68 -2.44 9.21 -5.15
N ARG A 69 -1.89 9.81 -6.21
CA ARG A 69 -0.44 9.96 -6.34
C ARG A 69 0.09 10.80 -5.18
N ALA A 70 0.90 10.18 -4.32
CA ALA A 70 1.59 10.83 -3.23
C ALA A 70 3.00 11.27 -3.65
N TRP A 71 3.46 12.39 -3.10
CA TRP A 71 4.79 12.95 -3.30
C TRP A 71 5.62 12.83 -2.02
N GLY A 72 6.95 12.77 -2.17
CA GLY A 72 7.88 12.65 -1.05
C GLY A 72 8.34 11.22 -0.73
N ARG A 73 9.03 11.07 0.41
CA ARG A 73 9.59 9.79 0.88
C ARG A 73 8.45 8.86 1.29
N ARG A 74 8.48 7.64 0.75
CA ARG A 74 7.45 6.63 0.96
C ARG A 74 8.04 5.23 0.99
N LEU A 75 7.45 4.37 1.81
CA LEU A 75 7.66 2.94 1.80
C LEU A 75 6.34 2.26 1.50
N ARG A 76 6.36 1.25 0.64
CA ARG A 76 5.20 0.47 0.27
C ARG A 76 5.49 -1.00 0.49
N TYR A 77 4.54 -1.71 1.06
CA TYR A 77 4.63 -3.14 1.31
C TYR A 77 3.39 -3.82 0.77
N LEU A 78 3.58 -5.05 0.31
CA LEU A 78 2.51 -5.99 0.00
C LEU A 78 2.49 -7.08 1.06
N VAL A 79 1.28 -7.51 1.42
CA VAL A 79 1.04 -8.63 2.33
C VAL A 79 0.72 -9.85 1.46
N TRP A 80 1.49 -10.91 1.61
CA TRP A 80 1.44 -12.11 0.77
C TRP A 80 1.01 -13.34 1.56
N VAL A 81 0.26 -14.22 0.90
CA VAL A 81 -0.02 -15.60 1.33
C VAL A 81 0.20 -16.51 0.12
N GLY A 82 1.29 -17.29 0.16
CA GLY A 82 1.80 -17.98 -1.03
C GLY A 82 2.14 -16.97 -2.13
N ASP A 83 1.63 -17.21 -3.34
CA ASP A 83 1.84 -16.33 -4.50
C ASP A 83 0.79 -15.23 -4.65
N GLY A 84 -0.13 -15.12 -3.67
CA GLY A 84 -1.23 -14.15 -3.67
C GLY A 84 -0.99 -12.99 -2.72
N ALA A 85 -1.03 -11.76 -3.22
CA ALA A 85 -1.11 -10.57 -2.39
C ALA A 85 -2.54 -10.39 -1.88
N ILE A 86 -2.67 -10.26 -0.56
CA ILE A 86 -3.94 -10.14 0.18
C ILE A 86 -4.10 -8.76 0.82
N GLY A 87 -3.12 -7.88 0.68
CA GLY A 87 -3.14 -6.59 1.36
C GLY A 87 -1.97 -5.70 0.98
N ALA A 88 -2.08 -4.44 1.39
CA ALA A 88 -1.11 -3.40 1.07
C ALA A 88 -0.94 -2.44 2.27
N ILE A 89 0.31 -2.06 2.52
CA ILE A 89 0.67 -1.09 3.57
C ILE A 89 1.49 0.03 2.92
N GLY A 90 1.18 1.27 3.27
CA GLY A 90 1.90 2.47 2.84
C GLY A 90 2.35 3.29 4.04
N TRP A 91 3.59 3.76 4.00
CA TRP A 91 4.17 4.68 4.97
C TRP A 91 4.67 5.94 4.28
N LYS A 92 4.54 7.07 4.97
CA LYS A 92 5.11 8.36 4.57
C LYS A 92 5.82 9.02 5.75
N SER A 93 6.59 10.06 5.48
CA SER A 93 7.20 10.88 6.53
C SER A 93 6.17 11.40 7.55
N GLY A 94 6.64 11.64 8.77
CA GLY A 94 5.89 12.26 9.86
C GLY A 94 5.11 13.51 9.42
N ALA A 95 3.81 13.57 9.72
CA ALA A 95 2.99 14.75 9.51
C ALA A 95 3.56 15.93 10.31
N LEU A 96 3.77 17.09 9.68
CA LEU A 96 4.46 18.21 10.33
C LEU A 96 3.78 18.67 11.63
N LYS A 97 2.44 18.69 11.63
CA LYS A 97 1.61 19.03 12.79
C LYS A 97 0.51 17.99 12.93
N LEU A 98 0.48 17.31 14.06
CA LEU A 98 -0.56 16.33 14.40
C LEU A 98 -0.75 16.34 15.92
N GLN A 99 -1.78 17.02 16.40
CA GLN A 99 -1.99 17.26 17.83
C GLN A 99 -2.14 15.96 18.61
N SER A 100 -2.87 14.97 18.09
CA SER A 100 -3.06 13.69 18.77
C SER A 100 -1.74 12.95 19.01
N ARG A 101 -0.82 12.99 18.04
CA ARG A 101 0.53 12.44 18.22
C ARG A 101 1.30 13.25 19.24
N ASP A 102 1.28 14.57 19.14
CA ASP A 102 2.05 15.44 20.03
C ASP A 102 1.60 15.27 21.50
N TYR A 103 0.30 15.09 21.73
CA TYR A 103 -0.28 14.78 23.04
C TYR A 103 0.13 13.39 23.54
N PHE A 104 0.05 12.36 22.69
CA PHE A 104 0.40 10.98 23.06
C PHE A 104 1.89 10.84 23.43
N ILE A 105 2.79 11.45 22.65
CA ILE A 105 4.24 11.42 22.94
C ILE A 105 4.57 12.34 24.13
N GLY A 106 3.76 13.38 24.38
CA GLY A 106 3.99 14.35 25.46
C GLY A 106 5.14 15.32 25.20
N TRP A 107 5.61 15.41 23.96
CA TRP A 107 6.77 16.22 23.62
C TRP A 107 6.43 17.71 23.39
N SER A 108 7.37 18.59 23.72
CA SER A 108 7.25 20.02 23.44
C SER A 108 7.40 20.32 21.94
N VAL A 109 7.08 21.55 21.53
CA VAL A 109 7.29 22.01 20.14
C VAL A 109 8.76 21.89 19.72
N VAL A 110 9.70 22.13 20.65
CA VAL A 110 11.15 22.02 20.41
C VAL A 110 11.53 20.57 20.16
N GLN A 111 11.10 19.67 21.05
CA GLN A 111 11.33 18.23 20.90
C GLN A 111 10.70 17.67 19.62
N ARG A 112 9.47 18.08 19.26
CA ARG A 112 8.86 17.70 17.99
C ARG A 112 9.75 18.08 16.81
N LYS A 113 10.23 19.32 16.74
CA LYS A 113 11.10 19.76 15.63
C LYS A 113 12.37 18.91 15.55
N GLN A 114 12.95 18.57 16.70
CA GLN A 114 14.15 17.75 16.80
C GLN A 114 13.92 16.29 16.40
N TYR A 115 12.79 15.69 16.78
CA TYR A 115 12.61 14.24 16.65
C TYR A 115 11.62 13.81 15.55
N LEU A 116 10.93 14.74 14.89
CA LEU A 116 9.90 14.42 13.89
C LEU A 116 10.41 13.52 12.75
N PHE A 117 11.68 13.64 12.37
CA PHE A 117 12.27 12.84 11.30
C PHE A 117 12.43 11.35 11.66
N HIS A 118 12.26 10.98 12.92
CA HIS A 118 12.20 9.59 13.38
C HIS A 118 10.78 8.99 13.32
N ILE A 119 9.77 9.78 12.92
CA ILE A 119 8.38 9.35 12.86
C ILE A 119 7.96 9.06 11.42
N LEU A 120 7.23 7.95 11.24
CA LEU A 120 6.51 7.63 10.02
C LEU A 120 5.00 7.67 10.29
N ASN A 121 4.24 8.09 9.29
CA ASN A 121 2.79 8.01 9.29
C ASN A 121 2.35 6.84 8.42
N ASN A 122 1.40 6.06 8.93
CA ASN A 122 0.63 5.17 8.07
C ASN A 122 -0.19 6.01 7.08
N ASP A 123 0.00 5.74 5.80
CA ASP A 123 -0.62 6.42 4.68
C ASP A 123 -1.78 5.58 4.12
N ARG A 124 -1.52 4.28 3.94
CA ARG A 124 -2.49 3.30 3.47
C ARG A 124 -2.37 2.04 4.30
N PHE A 125 -3.53 1.47 4.60
CA PHE A 125 -3.65 0.14 5.16
C PHE A 125 -4.83 -0.53 4.49
N VAL A 126 -4.58 -1.66 3.84
CA VAL A 126 -5.57 -2.41 3.08
C VAL A 126 -5.40 -3.88 3.37
N ILE A 127 -6.50 -4.53 3.68
CA ILE A 127 -6.70 -5.96 3.53
C ILE A 127 -7.74 -6.12 2.41
N ALA A 128 -7.48 -7.01 1.46
CA ALA A 128 -8.43 -7.27 0.39
C ALA A 128 -9.69 -7.91 1.00
N GLU A 129 -10.82 -7.24 0.82
CA GLU A 129 -12.14 -7.74 1.15
C GLU A 129 -12.94 -7.77 -0.14
N GLU A 130 -13.34 -8.95 -0.59
CA GLU A 130 -14.50 -9.24 -1.45
C GLU A 130 -14.65 -10.77 -1.64
#